data_AF-A0A921KJ27-F1
#
_entry.id   AF-A0A921KJ27-F1
#
_cell.length_a   1.000
_cell.length_b   1.000
_cell.length_c   1.000
_cell.angle_alpha   90.00
_cell.angle_beta   90.00
_cell.angle_gamma   90.00
#
_symmetry.space_group_name_H-M   'P 1'
#
loop_
_entity.id
_entity.type
_entity.pdbx_description
1 polymer ?
#
loop_
_entity_poly.entity_id
_entity_poly.type
_entity_poly.pdbx_seq_one_letter_code
_entity_poly.pdbx_strand_id
1 'polypeptide(L)'
;SEKIIYLFKNKFPTIGLMISMILTMIPRFIKQLKSIIETQKTLGKDITKGNIITRIKIGFDILLILFTWSFESSLTTLKSMQARGYGKKVRTNFHTYIFESRDQIVLIVIILLDFIFIFGYITRYASFYYYPIIKMVEFGLLDILYYIGYLLLLGLPLLLGRMIDNYEYI
;
A
#
# COMPACT_ATOMS: atom_id res chain seq x y z
N SER A 1 -2.03 -8.77 3.16
CA SER A 1 -0.64 -9.20 2.88
C SER A 1 -0.51 -9.83 1.48
N GLU A 2 -1.50 -10.62 1.04
CA GLU A 2 -1.50 -11.30 -0.27
C GLU A 2 -1.48 -10.37 -1.50
N LYS A 3 -2.11 -9.19 -1.43
CA LYS A 3 -2.07 -8.15 -2.48
C LYS A 3 -0.64 -7.73 -2.87
N ILE A 4 0.29 -7.76 -1.93
CA ILE A 4 1.69 -7.33 -2.14
C ILE A 4 2.49 -8.39 -2.88
N ILE A 5 2.21 -9.68 -2.62
CA ILE A 5 2.83 -10.78 -3.35
C ILE A 5 2.44 -10.70 -4.84
N TYR A 6 1.20 -10.31 -5.12
CA TYR A 6 0.70 -10.14 -6.49
C TYR A 6 1.43 -9.02 -7.26
N LEU A 7 1.66 -7.86 -6.62
CA LEU A 7 2.37 -6.73 -7.20
C LEU A 7 3.80 -7.10 -7.69
N PHE A 8 4.48 -7.99 -6.97
CA PHE A 8 5.86 -8.40 -7.30
C PHE A 8 5.95 -9.77 -8.01
N LYS A 9 4.81 -10.37 -8.38
CA LYS A 9 4.72 -11.75 -8.93
C LYS A 9 5.57 -11.99 -10.18
N ASN A 10 5.69 -10.98 -11.06
CA ASN A 10 6.26 -11.18 -12.40
C ASN A 10 7.78 -10.99 -12.47
N LYS A 11 8.34 -9.99 -11.75
CA LYS A 11 9.78 -9.67 -11.85
C LYS A 11 10.61 -10.24 -10.69
N PHE A 12 10.07 -10.29 -9.47
CA PHE A 12 10.82 -10.71 -8.27
C PHE A 12 9.92 -11.39 -7.22
N PRO A 13 9.44 -12.62 -7.46
CA PRO A 13 8.48 -13.30 -6.57
C PRO A 13 9.05 -13.55 -5.16
N THR A 14 10.36 -13.77 -5.04
CA THR A 14 11.04 -13.96 -3.75
C THR A 14 11.00 -12.70 -2.90
N ILE A 15 11.19 -11.53 -3.50
CA ILE A 15 11.17 -10.23 -2.81
C ILE A 15 9.74 -9.92 -2.33
N GLY A 16 8.74 -10.14 -3.20
CA GLY A 16 7.32 -9.96 -2.84
C GLY A 16 6.91 -10.81 -1.64
N LEU A 17 7.38 -12.07 -1.60
CA LEU A 17 7.16 -12.97 -0.47
C LEU A 17 7.86 -12.48 0.80
N MET A 18 9.14 -12.08 0.73
CA MET A 18 9.85 -11.54 1.89
C MET A 18 9.16 -10.31 2.47
N ILE A 19 8.76 -9.36 1.63
CA ILE A 19 8.05 -8.15 2.06
C ILE A 19 6.72 -8.52 2.73
N SER A 20 5.94 -9.42 2.12
CA SER A 20 4.67 -9.88 2.70
C SER A 20 4.87 -10.52 4.08
N MET A 21 5.91 -11.35 4.24
CA MET A 21 6.24 -11.95 5.54
C MET A 21 6.68 -10.91 6.57
N ILE A 22 7.53 -9.94 6.18
CA ILE A 22 7.99 -8.86 7.06
C ILE A 22 6.79 -8.03 7.55
N LEU A 23 5.90 -7.63 6.66
CA LEU A 23 4.73 -6.81 7.02
C LEU A 23 3.78 -7.52 7.98
N THR A 24 3.64 -8.85 7.85
CA THR A 24 2.87 -9.66 8.80
C THR A 24 3.62 -9.87 10.13
N MET A 25 4.95 -9.84 10.12
CA MET A 25 5.79 -9.97 11.31
C MET A 25 5.77 -8.72 12.20
N ILE A 26 5.73 -7.52 11.62
CA ILE A 26 5.69 -6.23 12.36
C ILE A 26 4.62 -6.19 13.46
N PRO A 27 3.33 -6.45 13.20
CA PRO A 27 2.31 -6.40 14.25
C PRO A 27 2.53 -7.46 15.34
N ARG A 28 3.10 -8.62 15.00
CA ARG A 28 3.44 -9.67 15.99
C ARG A 28 4.59 -9.20 16.90
N PHE A 29 5.61 -8.56 16.32
CA PHE A 29 6.75 -8.01 17.05
C PHE A 29 6.31 -6.92 18.03
N ILE A 30 5.42 -6.01 17.62
CA ILE A 30 4.87 -4.96 18.49
C ILE A 30 4.06 -5.57 19.65
N LYS A 31 3.21 -6.55 19.37
CA LYS A 31 2.43 -7.25 20.42
C LYS A 31 3.35 -7.94 21.43
N GLN A 32 4.37 -8.64 20.96
CA GLN A 32 5.33 -9.32 21.83
C GLN A 32 6.14 -8.32 22.67
N LEU A 33 6.63 -7.23 22.06
CA LEU A 33 7.34 -6.17 22.77
C LEU A 33 6.49 -5.59 23.92
N LYS A 34 5.20 -5.29 23.67
CA LYS A 34 4.28 -4.81 24.71
C LYS A 34 4.12 -5.82 25.85
N SER A 35 3.91 -7.09 25.53
CA SER A 35 3.78 -8.17 26.52
C SER A 35 5.05 -8.34 27.36
N ILE A 36 6.24 -8.26 26.75
CA ILE A 36 7.52 -8.32 27.46
C ILE A 36 7.67 -7.12 28.39
N ILE A 37 7.35 -5.90 27.93
CA ILE A 37 7.40 -4.69 28.76
C ILE A 37 6.46 -4.80 29.97
N GLU A 38 5.22 -5.26 29.76
CA GLU A 38 4.25 -5.47 30.85
C GLU A 38 4.75 -6.51 31.85
N THR A 39 5.30 -7.63 31.36
CA THR A 39 5.86 -8.68 32.21
C THR A 39 7.05 -8.16 33.01
N GLN A 40 7.99 -7.45 32.39
CA GLN A 40 9.15 -6.87 33.10
C GLN A 40 8.73 -5.80 34.12
N LYS A 41 7.68 -5.03 33.84
CA LYS A 41 7.10 -4.10 34.82
C LYS A 41 6.55 -4.84 36.05
N THR A 42 5.87 -5.97 35.88
CA THR A 42 5.40 -6.79 37.02
C THR A 42 6.54 -7.38 37.85
N LEU A 43 7.69 -7.63 37.23
CA LEU A 43 8.93 -8.07 37.89
C LEU A 43 9.72 -6.92 38.54
N GLY A 44 9.17 -5.69 38.57
CA GLY A 44 9.80 -4.51 39.16
C GLY A 44 10.86 -3.85 38.27
N LYS A 45 11.07 -4.34 37.04
CA LYS A 45 12.00 -3.76 36.06
C LYS A 45 11.26 -2.76 35.16
N ASP A 46 11.07 -1.54 35.68
CA ASP A 46 10.39 -0.46 34.96
C ASP A 46 11.39 0.48 34.25
N ILE A 47 11.29 0.59 32.92
CA ILE A 47 12.08 1.53 32.10
C ILE A 47 11.81 2.99 32.48
N THR A 48 10.64 3.30 33.06
CA THR A 48 10.27 4.68 33.37
C THR A 48 10.83 5.18 34.69
N LYS A 49 11.40 4.31 35.54
CA LYS A 49 11.91 4.66 36.87
C LYS A 49 13.42 4.41 36.99
N GLY A 50 14.10 5.16 37.86
CA GLY A 50 15.53 5.00 38.14
C GLY A 50 16.49 5.80 37.24
N ASN A 51 17.79 5.54 37.42
CA ASN A 51 18.89 6.23 36.74
C ASN A 51 19.00 5.83 35.26
N ILE A 52 19.67 6.66 34.46
CA ILE A 52 19.85 6.41 33.01
C ILE A 52 20.50 5.04 32.75
N ILE A 53 21.48 4.66 33.58
CA ILE A 53 22.23 3.39 33.46
C ILE A 53 21.32 2.18 33.71
N THR A 54 20.44 2.26 34.71
CA THR A 54 19.49 1.17 35.02
C THR A 54 18.46 1.02 33.92
N ARG A 55 17.99 2.14 33.34
CA ARG A 55 17.05 2.13 32.21
C ARG A 55 17.65 1.47 30.96
N ILE A 56 18.91 1.77 30.66
CA ILE A 56 19.63 1.15 29.53
C ILE A 56 19.75 -0.36 29.74
N LYS A 57 20.14 -0.80 30.95
CA LYS A 57 20.27 -2.23 31.26
C LYS A 57 18.94 -2.98 31.10
N ILE A 58 17.85 -2.41 31.62
CA ILE A 58 16.50 -2.98 31.47
C ILE A 58 16.06 -2.99 29.99
N GLY A 59 16.36 -1.92 29.24
CA GLY A 59 16.10 -1.87 27.80
C GLY A 59 16.84 -2.96 27.02
N PHE A 60 18.10 -3.23 27.38
CA PHE A 60 18.90 -4.29 26.77
C PHE A 60 18.34 -5.68 27.12
N ASP A 61 17.93 -5.91 28.37
CA ASP A 61 17.26 -7.16 28.77
C ASP A 61 16.00 -7.42 27.92
N ILE A 62 15.15 -6.39 27.73
CA ILE A 62 13.93 -6.49 26.91
C ILE A 62 14.27 -6.78 25.45
N LEU A 63 15.29 -6.11 24.91
CA LEU A 63 15.76 -6.35 23.54
C LEU A 63 16.24 -7.78 23.36
N LEU A 64 17.06 -8.31 24.28
CA LEU A 64 17.58 -9.67 24.20
C LEU A 64 16.48 -10.74 24.23
N ILE A 65 15.48 -10.57 25.11
CA ILE A 65 14.32 -11.47 25.17
C ILE A 65 13.55 -11.43 23.86
N LEU A 66 13.27 -10.22 23.35
CA LEU A 66 12.55 -10.05 22.09
C LEU A 66 13.32 -10.60 20.89
N PHE A 67 14.65 -10.43 20.87
CA PHE A 67 15.52 -10.98 19.84
C PHE A 67 15.47 -12.51 19.84
N THR A 68 15.57 -13.12 21.02
CA THR A 68 15.49 -14.59 21.18
C THR A 68 14.16 -15.13 20.67
N TRP A 69 13.05 -14.51 21.09
CA TRP A 69 11.72 -14.85 20.59
C TRP A 69 11.58 -14.68 19.07
N SER A 70 12.16 -13.61 18.51
CA SER A 70 12.10 -13.33 17.07
C SER A 70 12.85 -14.39 16.27
N PHE A 71 13.99 -14.84 16.78
CA PHE A 71 14.78 -15.91 16.16
C PHE A 71 14.02 -17.25 16.22
N GLU A 72 13.43 -17.57 17.37
CA GLU A 72 12.60 -18.78 17.54
C GLU A 72 11.38 -18.79 16.63
N SER A 73 10.66 -17.66 16.54
CA SER A 73 9.51 -17.48 15.66
C SER A 73 9.90 -17.61 14.18
N SER A 74 11.06 -17.07 13.80
CA SER A 74 11.60 -17.17 12.45
C SER A 74 11.97 -18.62 12.11
N LEU A 75 12.68 -19.32 13.01
CA LEU A 75 13.04 -20.73 12.83
C LEU A 75 11.81 -21.63 12.74
N THR A 76 10.81 -21.40 13.58
CA THR A 76 9.55 -22.15 13.56
C THR A 76 8.82 -21.95 12.23
N THR A 77 8.79 -20.72 11.73
CA THR A 77 8.20 -20.38 10.43
C THR A 77 8.98 -21.04 9.29
N LEU A 78 10.31 -20.97 9.31
CA LEU A 78 11.19 -21.61 8.32
C LEU A 78 10.99 -23.12 8.26
N LYS A 79 10.98 -23.80 9.42
CA LYS A 79 10.75 -25.25 9.50
C LYS A 79 9.36 -25.62 8.98
N SER A 80 8.33 -24.85 9.33
CA SER A 80 6.97 -25.06 8.82
C SER A 80 6.88 -24.89 7.29
N MET A 81 7.55 -23.88 6.74
CA MET A 81 7.62 -23.67 5.29
C MET A 81 8.37 -24.81 4.60
N GLN A 82 9.49 -25.26 5.16
CA GLN A 82 10.25 -26.39 4.62
C GLN A 82 9.42 -27.69 4.61
N ALA A 83 8.68 -27.97 5.70
CA ALA A 83 7.78 -29.12 5.79
C ALA A 83 6.66 -29.09 4.73
N ARG A 84 6.18 -27.89 4.35
CA ARG A 84 5.20 -27.69 3.27
C ARG A 84 5.82 -27.74 1.86
N GLY A 85 7.11 -28.05 1.72
CA GLY A 85 7.79 -28.18 0.44
C GLY A 85 8.23 -26.85 -0.19
N TYR A 86 8.37 -25.79 0.61
CA TYR A 86 8.90 -24.51 0.14
C TYR A 86 10.31 -24.71 -0.46
N GLY A 87 10.49 -24.36 -1.74
CA GLY A 87 11.73 -24.58 -2.49
C GLY A 87 11.60 -25.56 -3.66
N LYS A 88 10.50 -26.32 -3.75
CA LYS A 88 10.22 -27.17 -4.92
C LYS A 88 9.73 -26.33 -6.12
N LYS A 89 10.10 -26.75 -7.34
CA LYS A 89 10.08 -25.96 -8.59
C LYS A 89 8.68 -25.52 -9.07
N VAL A 90 7.60 -26.17 -8.62
CA VAL A 90 6.23 -25.84 -9.05
C VAL A 90 5.54 -25.07 -7.93
N ARG A 91 5.24 -23.79 -8.18
CA ARG A 91 4.42 -22.94 -7.29
C ARG A 91 3.13 -22.57 -8.03
N THR A 92 1.99 -22.83 -7.42
CA THR A 92 0.69 -22.33 -7.85
C THR A 92 0.29 -21.14 -6.97
N ASN A 93 -0.35 -20.13 -7.54
CA ASN A 93 -0.83 -18.97 -6.78
C ASN A 93 -2.28 -19.24 -6.37
N PHE A 94 -2.58 -19.19 -5.07
CA PHE A 94 -3.93 -19.47 -4.55
C PHE A 94 -4.88 -18.27 -4.72
N HIS A 95 -4.36 -17.04 -4.72
CA HIS A 95 -5.16 -15.84 -4.99
C HIS A 95 -4.91 -15.33 -6.40
N THR A 96 -5.94 -15.44 -7.23
CA THR A 96 -5.97 -14.91 -8.59
C THR A 96 -6.73 -13.59 -8.55
N TYR A 97 -6.03 -12.45 -8.58
CA TYR A 97 -6.67 -11.19 -8.95
C TYR A 97 -6.94 -11.25 -10.44
N ILE A 98 -8.18 -11.55 -10.80
CA ILE A 98 -8.64 -11.63 -12.19
C ILE A 98 -9.02 -10.21 -12.59
N PHE A 99 -8.48 -9.76 -13.72
CA PHE A 99 -8.89 -8.49 -14.28
C PHE A 99 -10.31 -8.63 -14.82
N GLU A 100 -11.26 -7.94 -14.20
CA GLU A 100 -12.66 -8.02 -14.63
C GLU A 100 -12.90 -7.14 -15.87
N SER A 101 -13.88 -7.52 -16.69
CA SER A 101 -14.29 -6.72 -17.86
C SER A 101 -14.77 -5.31 -17.46
N ARG A 102 -15.19 -5.11 -16.21
CA ARG A 102 -15.54 -3.80 -15.66
C ARG A 102 -14.30 -2.92 -15.49
N ASP A 103 -13.22 -3.47 -14.95
CA ASP A 103 -11.95 -2.77 -14.79
C ASP A 103 -11.38 -2.37 -16.16
N GLN A 104 -11.58 -3.21 -17.19
CA GLN A 104 -11.24 -2.89 -18.58
C GLN A 104 -11.99 -1.66 -19.10
N ILE A 105 -13.31 -1.62 -18.93
CA ILE A 105 -14.15 -0.52 -19.42
C ILE A 105 -13.76 0.79 -18.72
N VAL A 106 -13.59 0.76 -17.41
CA VAL A 106 -13.19 1.94 -16.61
C VAL A 106 -11.83 2.46 -17.08
N LEU A 107 -10.87 1.56 -17.30
CA LEU A 107 -9.52 1.93 -17.76
C LEU A 107 -9.56 2.57 -19.15
N ILE A 108 -10.37 2.04 -20.07
CA ILE A 108 -10.56 2.62 -21.42
C ILE A 108 -11.16 4.03 -21.33
N VAL A 109 -12.17 4.23 -20.48
CA VAL A 109 -12.81 5.54 -20.29
C VAL A 109 -11.79 6.56 -19.77
N ILE A 110 -10.97 6.19 -18.78
CA ILE A 110 -9.92 7.08 -18.25
C ILE A 110 -8.94 7.49 -19.35
N ILE A 111 -8.42 6.52 -20.12
CA ILE A 111 -7.45 6.80 -21.20
C ILE A 111 -8.07 7.70 -22.28
N LEU A 112 -9.32 7.48 -22.67
CA LEU A 112 -10.00 8.29 -23.67
C LEU A 112 -10.19 9.73 -23.19
N LEU A 113 -10.63 9.93 -21.95
CA LEU A 113 -10.78 11.27 -21.39
C LEU A 113 -9.42 11.97 -21.31
N ASP A 114 -8.39 11.31 -20.78
CA ASP A 114 -7.03 11.86 -20.71
C ASP A 114 -6.49 12.26 -22.09
N PHE A 115 -6.74 11.44 -23.12
CA PHE A 115 -6.33 11.75 -24.49
C PHE A 115 -7.04 13.00 -25.05
N ILE A 116 -8.35 13.11 -24.82
CA ILE A 116 -9.14 14.30 -25.22
C ILE A 116 -8.61 15.56 -24.52
N PHE A 117 -8.23 15.45 -23.23
CA PHE A 117 -7.62 16.55 -22.48
C PHE A 117 -6.26 16.95 -23.02
N ILE A 118 -5.37 15.99 -23.24
CA ILE A 118 -4.03 16.26 -23.77
C ILE A 118 -4.13 16.89 -25.17
N PHE A 119 -5.05 16.40 -26.01
CA PHE A 119 -5.29 16.96 -27.33
C PHE A 119 -5.85 18.39 -27.27
N GLY A 120 -6.82 18.65 -26.39
CA GLY A 120 -7.36 19.98 -26.13
C GLY A 120 -6.32 20.96 -25.57
N TYR A 121 -5.42 20.48 -24.72
CA TYR A 121 -4.31 21.26 -24.17
C TYR A 121 -3.32 21.67 -25.27
N ILE A 122 -2.86 20.72 -26.10
CA ILE A 122 -1.88 20.98 -27.17
C ILE A 122 -2.45 21.96 -28.22
N THR A 123 -3.70 21.76 -28.63
CA THR A 123 -4.34 22.59 -29.67
C THR A 123 -4.62 24.03 -29.20
N ARG A 124 -4.84 24.26 -27.90
CA ARG A 124 -5.15 25.61 -27.37
C ARG A 124 -3.95 26.38 -26.84
N TYR A 125 -2.95 25.73 -26.25
CA TYR A 125 -1.70 26.41 -25.89
C TYR A 125 -0.88 26.85 -27.12
N ALA A 126 -1.16 26.29 -28.30
CA ALA A 126 -0.65 26.82 -29.56
C ALA A 126 -1.15 28.25 -29.88
N SER A 127 -2.16 28.77 -29.16
CA SER A 127 -2.73 30.12 -29.40
C SER A 127 -2.80 31.01 -28.16
N PHE A 128 -2.27 30.59 -27.00
CA PHE A 128 -2.29 31.41 -25.78
C PHE A 128 -1.11 32.39 -25.77
N TYR A 129 -1.28 33.55 -26.40
CA TYR A 129 -0.31 34.65 -26.37
C TYR A 129 -0.26 35.26 -24.95
N TYR A 130 0.84 35.01 -24.23
CA TYR A 130 1.10 35.45 -22.85
C TYR A 130 1.47 36.94 -22.74
N TYR A 131 0.80 37.83 -23.50
CA TYR A 131 1.00 39.28 -23.40
C TYR A 131 -0.06 39.89 -22.46
N PRO A 132 0.32 40.78 -21.51
CA PRO A 132 -0.54 41.17 -20.40
C PRO A 132 -1.54 42.24 -20.84
N ILE A 133 -2.69 41.80 -21.34
CA ILE A 133 -3.91 42.61 -21.33
C ILE A 133 -4.99 41.67 -20.82
N ILE A 134 -5.63 42.02 -19.71
CA ILE A 134 -6.77 41.30 -19.15
C ILE A 134 -7.90 41.43 -20.18
N LYS A 135 -7.91 40.56 -21.20
CA LYS A 135 -9.11 40.31 -22.00
C LYS A 135 -10.03 39.49 -21.11
N MET A 136 -11.28 39.95 -21.00
CA MET A 136 -12.32 39.18 -20.32
C MET A 136 -12.31 37.78 -20.94
N VAL A 137 -12.26 36.76 -20.08
CA VAL A 137 -12.25 35.36 -20.52
C VAL A 137 -13.57 35.12 -21.25
N GLU A 138 -13.54 35.19 -22.57
CA GLU A 138 -14.66 34.75 -23.39
C GLU A 138 -14.68 33.23 -23.28
N PHE A 139 -15.50 32.72 -22.36
CA PHE A 139 -15.74 31.29 -22.22
C PHE A 139 -16.41 30.80 -23.50
N GLY A 140 -15.62 30.21 -24.38
CA GLY A 140 -16.14 29.45 -25.50
C GLY A 140 -16.92 28.24 -25.00
N LEU A 141 -17.93 27.79 -25.76
CA LEU A 141 -18.68 26.57 -25.45
C LEU A 141 -17.78 25.34 -25.32
N LEU A 142 -16.66 25.32 -26.04
CA LEU A 142 -15.64 24.27 -25.96
C LEU A 142 -14.89 24.28 -24.61
N ASP A 143 -14.64 25.45 -24.01
CA ASP A 143 -13.97 25.60 -22.71
C ASP A 143 -14.81 24.96 -21.62
N ILE A 144 -16.11 25.26 -21.63
CA ILE A 144 -17.08 24.71 -20.69
C ILE A 144 -17.14 23.19 -20.84
N LEU A 145 -17.11 22.67 -22.07
CA LEU A 145 -17.07 21.22 -22.32
C LEU A 145 -15.81 20.55 -21.76
N TYR A 146 -14.63 21.17 -21.92
CA TYR A 146 -13.39 20.67 -21.33
C TYR A 146 -13.42 20.75 -19.79
N TYR A 147 -13.93 21.84 -19.20
CA TYR A 147 -14.05 21.91 -17.73
C TYR A 147 -15.02 20.86 -17.18
N ILE A 148 -16.13 20.59 -17.86
CA ILE A 148 -17.08 19.53 -17.49
C ILE A 148 -16.42 18.15 -17.58
N GLY A 149 -15.67 17.88 -18.65
CA GLY A 149 -14.92 16.62 -18.79
C GLY A 149 -13.89 16.42 -17.68
N TYR A 150 -13.24 17.49 -17.22
CA TYR A 150 -12.21 17.45 -16.18
C TYR A 150 -12.84 17.16 -14.82
N LEU A 151 -14.00 17.78 -14.57
CA LEU A 151 -14.82 17.51 -13.40
C LEU A 151 -15.30 16.05 -13.39
N LEU A 152 -15.67 15.49 -14.56
CA LEU A 152 -16.06 14.08 -14.69
C LEU A 152 -14.89 13.13 -14.40
N LEU A 153 -13.69 13.44 -14.91
CA LEU A 153 -12.48 12.66 -14.63
C LEU A 153 -12.12 12.65 -13.13
N LEU A 154 -12.21 13.82 -12.48
CA LEU A 154 -12.02 13.93 -11.02
C LEU A 154 -13.12 13.21 -10.22
N GLY A 155 -14.34 13.10 -10.75
CA GLY A 155 -15.45 12.38 -10.13
C GLY A 155 -15.38 10.86 -10.27
N LEU A 156 -14.57 10.35 -11.21
CA LEU A 156 -14.41 8.93 -11.51
C LEU A 156 -13.89 8.09 -10.32
N PRO A 157 -12.86 8.51 -9.54
CA PRO A 157 -12.47 7.79 -8.32
C PRO A 157 -13.58 7.73 -7.27
N LEU A 158 -14.47 8.72 -7.21
CA LEU A 158 -15.59 8.75 -6.27
C LEU A 158 -16.71 7.77 -6.68
N LEU A 159 -16.96 7.64 -7.98
CA LEU A 159 -17.90 6.64 -8.54
C LEU A 159 -17.38 5.21 -8.37
N LEU A 160 -16.07 5.00 -8.56
CA LEU A 160 -15.42 3.71 -8.34
C LEU A 160 -15.47 3.27 -6.87
N GLY A 161 -15.18 4.18 -5.94
CA GLY A 161 -15.28 3.89 -4.50
C GLY A 161 -16.66 3.35 -4.12
N ARG A 162 -17.73 3.98 -4.63
CA ARG A 162 -19.11 3.55 -4.37
C ARG A 162 -19.47 2.21 -5.01
N MET A 163 -18.88 1.88 -6.17
CA MET A 163 -19.07 0.57 -6.80
C MET A 163 -18.34 -0.55 -6.06
N ILE A 164 -17.18 -0.27 -5.46
CA ILE A 164 -16.38 -1.24 -4.70
C ILE A 164 -17.06 -1.53 -3.35
N ASP A 165 -17.56 -0.51 -2.66
CA ASP A 165 -18.26 -0.67 -1.37
C ASP A 165 -19.47 -1.61 -1.48
N ASN A 166 -20.22 -1.57 -2.59
CA ASN A 166 -21.36 -2.47 -2.81
C ASN A 166 -20.98 -3.96 -2.96
N TYR A 167 -19.72 -4.29 -3.20
CA TYR A 167 -19.23 -5.67 -3.35
C TYR A 167 -18.69 -6.27 -2.05
N GLU A 168 -18.27 -5.47 -1.06
CA GLU A 168 -17.81 -5.99 0.24
C GLU A 168 -18.97 -6.46 1.17
N TYR A 169 -20.23 -6.27 0.75
CA TYR A 169 -21.44 -6.68 1.48
C TYR A 169 -22.14 -7.93 0.91
N ILE A 170 -21.50 -8.67 0.00
CA ILE A 170 -21.95 -9.99 -0.50
C ILE A 170 -20.84 -11.02 -0.21
#